data_AF-A0A3M1QYE9-F1
#
_entry.id   AF-A0A3M1QYE9-F1
#
_cell.length_a   1.000
_cell.length_b   1.000
_cell.length_c   1.000
_cell.angle_alpha   90.00
_cell.angle_beta   90.00
_cell.angle_gamma   90.00
#
_symmetry.space_group_name_H-M   'P 1'
#
loop_
_entity.id
_entity.type
_entity.pdbx_description
1 polymer ?
#
loop_
_entity_poly.entity_id
_entity_poly.type
_entity_poly.pdbx_seq_one_letter_code
_entity_poly.pdbx_strand_id
1 'polypeptide(L)'
;MNDKRYQVTRGDDKTVPVSVPDDPDPQDALVDAIRNTLTPHAVAAVAAWLQLASVDDPNVAGEIEWFTRVLVETLGGNEMADRLIEEIGL
;
A
#
# COMPACT_ATOMS: atom_id res chain seq x y z
N MET A 1 -6.60 -5.14 13.12
CA MET A 1 -5.51 -6.01 13.58
C MET A 1 -6.03 -6.91 14.68
N ASN A 2 -6.15 -8.21 14.41
CA ASN A 2 -6.55 -9.21 15.40
C ASN A 2 -5.29 -10.07 15.65
N ASP A 3 -4.68 -9.94 16.83
CA ASP A 3 -3.37 -10.54 17.12
C ASP A 3 -3.55 -11.99 17.59
N LYS A 4 -2.96 -12.96 16.88
CA LYS A 4 -2.97 -14.37 17.30
C LYS A 4 -1.95 -14.58 18.41
N ARG A 5 -2.44 -14.92 19.61
CA ARG A 5 -1.60 -15.24 20.77
C ARG A 5 -1.20 -16.72 20.74
N TYR A 6 0.10 -16.96 20.70
CA TYR A 6 0.69 -18.29 20.82
C TYR A 6 1.41 -18.41 22.16
N GLN A 7 1.58 -19.64 22.63
CA GLN A 7 2.41 -19.95 23.79
C GLN A 7 3.66 -20.68 23.30
N VAL A 8 4.83 -20.17 23.66
CA VAL A 8 6.12 -20.83 23.35
C VAL A 8 6.80 -21.22 24.64
N THR A 9 7.22 -22.47 24.74
CA THR A 9 8.09 -22.95 25.83
C THR A 9 9.53 -22.63 25.45
N ARG A 10 10.15 -21.74 26.22
CA ARG A 10 11.58 -21.42 26.06
C ARG A 10 12.40 -22.57 26.65
N GLY A 11 13.66 -22.76 26.21
CA GLY A 11 14.56 -23.82 26.72
C GLY A 11 14.89 -23.80 28.23
N ASP A 12 14.29 -22.89 29.00
CA ASP A 12 14.30 -22.82 30.48
C ASP A 12 12.99 -23.39 31.09
N ASP A 13 12.21 -24.15 30.30
CA ASP A 13 10.88 -24.71 30.63
C ASP A 13 9.78 -23.67 30.97
N LYS A 14 10.06 -22.39 30.77
CA LYS A 14 9.08 -21.31 30.95
C LYS A 14 8.22 -21.11 29.70
N THR A 15 6.91 -21.19 29.88
CA THR A 15 5.92 -20.80 28.87
C THR A 15 5.75 -19.30 28.85
N VAL A 16 6.02 -18.67 27.70
CA VAL A 16 5.81 -17.23 27.49
C VAL A 16 4.71 -17.01 26.45
N PRO A 17 3.77 -16.09 26.69
CA PRO A 17 2.83 -15.66 25.66
C PRO A 17 3.61 -14.84 24.63
N VAL A 18 3.50 -15.23 23.36
CA VAL A 18 4.04 -14.46 22.23
C VAL A 18 2.90 -14.04 21.32
N SER A 19 2.91 -12.77 20.98
CA SER A 19 2.08 -12.19 19.95
C SER A 19 2.85 -12.29 18.64
N VAL A 20 2.37 -13.10 17.72
CA VAL A 20 2.89 -13.13 16.35
C VAL A 20 1.97 -12.24 15.54
N PRO A 21 2.46 -11.12 14.97
CA PRO A 21 1.64 -10.36 14.04
C PRO A 21 1.24 -11.30 12.91
N ASP A 22 -0.05 -11.31 12.55
CA ASP A 22 -0.49 -11.98 11.33
C ASP A 22 0.38 -11.49 10.16
N ASP A 23 0.69 -12.40 9.23
CA ASP A 23 1.32 -12.00 7.96
C ASP A 23 0.51 -10.83 7.39
N PRO A 24 1.14 -9.68 7.12
CA PRO A 24 0.41 -8.53 6.62
C PRO A 24 -0.28 -8.93 5.31
N ASP A 25 -1.49 -8.41 5.12
CA ASP A 25 -2.13 -8.55 3.82
C ASP A 25 -1.15 -8.05 2.74
N PRO A 26 -0.95 -8.78 1.63
CA PRO A 26 0.02 -8.39 0.62
C PRO A 26 -0.23 -6.97 0.07
N GLN A 27 -1.47 -6.48 0.09
CA GLN A 27 -1.82 -5.12 -0.26
C GLN A 27 -1.31 -4.12 0.79
N ASP A 28 -1.49 -4.41 2.08
CA ASP A 28 -0.97 -3.58 3.18
C ASP A 28 0.56 -3.50 3.13
N ALA A 29 1.22 -4.64 2.90
CA ALA A 29 2.68 -4.71 2.75
C ALA A 29 3.18 -3.89 1.55
N LEU A 30 2.45 -3.91 0.43
CA LEU A 30 2.75 -3.10 -0.75
C LEU A 30 2.60 -1.60 -0.45
N VAL A 31 1.51 -1.18 0.21
CA VAL A 31 1.28 0.23 0.58
C VAL A 31 2.37 0.73 1.52
N ASP A 32 2.75 -0.07 2.52
CA ASP A 32 3.84 0.28 3.44
C ASP A 32 5.19 0.37 2.71
N ALA A 33 5.46 -0.54 1.77
CA ALA A 33 6.67 -0.46 0.95
C ALA A 33 6.70 0.80 0.09
N ILE A 34 5.57 1.17 -0.54
CA ILE A 34 5.44 2.39 -1.34
C ILE A 34 5.70 3.63 -0.48
N ARG A 35 5.07 3.72 0.70
CA ARG A 35 5.27 4.85 1.63
C ARG A 35 6.70 4.99 2.14
N ASN A 36 7.39 3.87 2.37
CA ASN A 36 8.76 3.86 2.86
C ASN A 36 9.81 4.16 1.78
N THR A 37 9.50 3.93 0.51
CA THR A 37 10.47 4.04 -0.60
C THR A 37 10.25 5.24 -1.51
N LEU A 38 9.01 5.72 -1.64
CA LEU A 38 8.65 6.80 -2.55
C LEU A 38 8.21 8.04 -1.78
N THR A 39 8.57 9.20 -2.32
CA THR A 39 8.03 10.48 -1.84
C THR A 39 6.57 10.62 -2.26
N PRO A 40 5.75 11.42 -1.54
CA PRO A 40 4.36 11.69 -1.93
C PRO A 40 4.23 12.19 -3.37
N HIS A 41 5.12 13.08 -3.82
CA HIS A 41 5.16 13.55 -5.19
C HIS A 41 5.47 12.44 -6.21
N ALA A 42 6.34 11.49 -5.87
CA ALA A 42 6.64 10.36 -6.76
C ALA A 42 5.43 9.42 -6.90
N VAL A 43 4.73 9.15 -5.79
CA VAL A 43 3.48 8.37 -5.80
C VAL A 43 2.40 9.07 -6.63
N ALA A 44 2.25 10.38 -6.45
CA ALA A 44 1.31 11.21 -7.20
C ALA A 44 1.61 11.21 -8.71
N ALA A 45 2.88 11.33 -9.09
CA ALA A 45 3.31 11.25 -10.49
C ALA A 45 2.97 9.88 -11.12
N VAL A 46 3.24 8.77 -10.41
CA VAL A 46 2.90 7.42 -10.91
C VAL A 46 1.39 7.29 -11.10
N ALA A 47 0.59 7.76 -10.14
CA ALA A 47 -0.87 7.75 -10.26
C ALA A 47 -1.34 8.55 -11.48
N ALA A 48 -0.79 9.74 -11.73
CA ALA A 48 -1.12 10.56 -12.90
C ALA A 48 -0.82 9.84 -14.23
N TRP A 49 0.36 9.21 -14.33
CA TRP A 49 0.72 8.45 -15.53
C TRP A 49 -0.19 7.24 -15.77
N LEU A 50 -0.61 6.56 -14.71
CA LEU A 50 -1.54 5.44 -14.81
C LEU A 50 -2.94 5.86 -15.25
N GLN A 51 -3.42 7.03 -14.81
CA GLN A 51 -4.71 7.58 -15.27
C GLN A 51 -4.74 7.87 -16.78
N LEU A 52 -3.58 8.21 -17.36
CA LEU A 52 -3.46 8.46 -18.80
C LEU A 52 -3.27 7.18 -19.62
N ALA A 53 -3.00 6.04 -18.97
CA ALA A 53 -2.78 4.78 -19.65
C ALA A 53 -4.10 4.25 -20.24
N SER A 54 -4.08 3.95 -21.53
CA SER A 54 -5.18 3.26 -22.21
C SER A 54 -4.69 1.90 -22.67
N VAL A 55 -5.43 0.85 -22.31
CA VAL A 55 -5.12 -0.54 -22.64
C VAL A 55 -6.36 -1.22 -23.20
N ASP A 56 -6.19 -2.05 -24.22
CA ASP A 56 -7.30 -2.76 -24.88
C ASP A 56 -7.83 -3.94 -24.05
N ASP A 57 -7.02 -4.49 -23.15
CA ASP A 57 -7.41 -5.61 -22.29
C ASP A 57 -8.20 -5.11 -21.07
N PRO A 58 -9.47 -5.53 -20.89
CA PRO A 58 -10.33 -5.04 -19.81
C PRO A 58 -9.86 -5.49 -18.42
N ASN A 59 -9.17 -6.62 -18.30
CA ASN A 59 -8.62 -7.06 -17.01
C ASN A 59 -7.46 -6.16 -16.61
N VAL A 60 -6.57 -5.87 -17.56
CA VAL A 60 -5.44 -4.95 -17.34
C VAL A 60 -5.94 -3.55 -17.03
N ALA A 61 -6.99 -3.07 -17.71
CA ALA A 61 -7.62 -1.79 -17.39
C ALA A 61 -8.14 -1.75 -15.95
N GLY A 62 -8.78 -2.84 -15.49
CA GLY A 62 -9.24 -2.98 -14.12
C GLY A 62 -8.11 -2.99 -13.08
N GLU A 63 -6.98 -3.65 -13.39
CA GLU A 63 -5.79 -3.63 -12.54
C GLU A 63 -5.16 -2.24 -12.45
N ILE A 64 -5.09 -1.51 -13.56
CA ILE A 64 -4.61 -0.11 -13.59
C ILE A 64 -5.52 0.79 -12.75
N GLU A 65 -6.83 0.66 -12.90
CA GLU A 65 -7.80 1.44 -12.11
C GLU A 65 -7.66 1.14 -10.62
N TRP A 66 -7.62 -0.15 -10.24
CA TRP A 66 -7.43 -0.58 -8.86
C TRP A 66 -6.14 -0.01 -8.28
N PHE A 67 -5.02 -0.17 -8.99
CA PHE A 67 -3.72 0.26 -8.47
C PHE A 67 -3.62 1.78 -8.35
N THR A 68 -4.17 2.51 -9.33
CA THR A 68 -4.29 3.98 -9.27
C THR A 68 -5.06 4.40 -8.01
N ARG A 69 -6.18 3.74 -7.71
CA ARG A 69 -6.95 4.03 -6.50
C ARG A 69 -6.14 3.79 -5.23
N VAL A 70 -5.41 2.68 -5.15
CA VAL A 70 -4.53 2.38 -4.00
C VAL A 70 -3.47 3.49 -3.80
N LEU A 71 -2.86 4.00 -4.87
CA LEU A 71 -1.88 5.08 -4.77
C LEU A 71 -2.52 6.38 -4.27
N VAL A 72 -3.70 6.73 -4.78
CA VAL A 72 -4.44 7.92 -4.34
C VAL A 72 -4.86 7.81 -2.87
N GLU A 73 -5.37 6.64 -2.45
CA GLU A 73 -5.72 6.37 -1.04
C GLU A 73 -4.48 6.46 -0.14
N THR A 74 -3.32 6.02 -0.64
CA THR A 74 -2.03 6.11 0.07
C THR A 74 -1.66 7.56 0.39
N LEU A 75 -1.98 8.49 -0.51
CA LEU A 75 -1.75 9.94 -0.38
C LEU A 75 -2.78 10.65 0.51
N GLY A 76 -3.86 9.97 0.91
CA GLY A 76 -4.95 10.57 1.70
C GLY A 76 -6.15 11.01 0.87
N GLY A 77 -6.25 10.58 -0.40
CA GLY A 77 -7.41 10.81 -1.25
C GLY A 77 -7.13 11.74 -2.44
N ASN A 78 -8.16 11.91 -3.29
CA ASN A 78 -8.04 12.63 -4.57
C ASN A 78 -7.56 14.08 -4.39
N GLU A 79 -8.08 14.83 -3.41
CA GLU A 79 -7.68 16.23 -3.20
C GLU A 79 -6.18 16.40 -2.95
N MET A 80 -5.57 15.47 -2.19
CA MET A 80 -4.13 15.51 -1.93
C MET A 80 -3.34 15.06 -3.16
N ALA A 81 -3.83 14.04 -3.87
CA ALA A 81 -3.19 13.57 -5.10
C ALA A 81 -3.18 14.66 -6.17
N ASP A 82 -4.33 15.30 -6.45
CA ASP A 82 -4.47 16.38 -7.43
C ASP A 82 -3.54 17.55 -7.10
N ARG A 83 -3.53 17.99 -5.83
CA ARG A 83 -2.62 19.05 -5.38
C ARG A 83 -1.15 18.69 -5.62
N LEU A 84 -0.74 17.47 -5.30
CA LEU A 84 0.64 17.03 -5.48
C LEU A 84 1.03 16.91 -6.97
N ILE A 85 0.08 16.52 -7.81
CA ILE A 85 0.22 16.47 -9.28
C ILE A 85 0.39 17.90 -9.83
N GLU A 86 -0.42 18.85 -9.40
CA GLU A 86 -0.29 20.26 -9.76
C GLU A 86 1.06 20.86 -9.32
N GLU A 87 1.52 20.53 -8.11
CA GLU A 87 2.81 21.00 -7.56
C GLU A 87 4.02 20.58 -8.41
N ILE A 88 3.93 19.46 -9.14
CA ILE A 88 4.99 18.97 -10.04
C ILE A 88 4.73 19.31 -11.52
N GLY A 89 3.64 20.02 -11.82
CA GLY A 89 3.31 20.48 -13.17
C GLY A 89 2.84 19.38 -14.11
N LEU A 90 2.22 18.32 -13.57
CA LEU A 90 1.52 17.29 -14.32
C LEU A 90 0.01 17.54 -14.36
#